data_AF-H6Q7S4-F1
#
_entry.id   AF-H6Q7S4-F1
#
_cell.length_a   1.000
_cell.length_b   1.000
_cell.length_c   1.000
_cell.angle_alpha   90.00
_cell.angle_beta   90.00
_cell.angle_gamma   90.00
#
_symmetry.space_group_name_H-M   'P 1'
#
loop_
_entity.id
_entity.type
_entity.pdbx_description
1 polymer ?
#
loop_
_entity_poly.entity_id
_entity_poly.type
_entity_poly.pdbx_seq_one_letter_code
_entity_poly.pdbx_strand_id
1 'polypeptide(L)'
;MRNIAIALVVLALLVLSPPLGLLALVVVLARRFLVLYARLWLRLARCELLTPAIAAAGVLATAASPYVGTAKLVLLVLGLSALYLAPIAPRASRLVATLAAGLAVEAPFKPAVVLAALFLGYYLYKYEACGYICVKAPTMPQGDLAFSPKLGVVCAFEKGGVDMAQLWLRLGDSYAMCSYAACLPVSEETFKKGVGTVENYVLEPEPPVFKGVINVVATPDTALRLLSRYFPVLVVIAEGVEARSARLVSASKIEPETLAEIYGAVYGLSPEQKIQLRDLLEKGEAMRWSTRHAWLRPLVEVWEGGEEPAGAVKSRAAGKTGVLDSLLYAYVAKAPVLTDRKDVAKLAGEMGFTVFLLSGEATGNFLITGPAVVRLPEGSLEVGPGGYLLHVGGLIYGGLI
;
A
#
# COMPACT_ATOMS: atom_id res chain seq x y z
N MET A 1 -30.85 -5.11 13.30
CA MET A 1 -32.00 -5.28 14.22
C MET A 1 -31.60 -5.40 15.70
N ARG A 2 -30.73 -6.34 16.11
CA ARG A 2 -30.32 -6.51 17.52
C ARG A 2 -29.77 -5.24 18.21
N ASN A 3 -28.89 -4.50 17.54
CA ASN A 3 -28.30 -3.28 18.10
C ASN A 3 -29.32 -2.12 18.23
N ILE A 4 -30.31 -2.07 17.32
CA ILE A 4 -31.39 -1.07 17.34
C ILE A 4 -32.34 -1.37 18.50
N ALA A 5 -32.68 -2.64 18.72
CA ALA A 5 -33.48 -3.08 19.86
C ALA A 5 -32.79 -2.78 21.20
N ILE A 6 -31.48 -3.07 21.33
CA ILE A 6 -30.72 -2.74 22.54
C ILE A 6 -30.68 -1.22 22.78
N ALA A 7 -30.48 -0.42 21.72
CA ALA A 7 -30.47 1.04 21.83
C ALA A 7 -31.85 1.58 22.29
N LEU A 8 -32.95 1.07 21.71
CA LEU A 8 -34.31 1.43 22.12
C LEU A 8 -34.61 1.06 23.57
N VAL A 9 -34.16 -0.11 24.04
CA VAL A 9 -34.31 -0.54 25.44
C VAL A 9 -33.51 0.34 26.38
N VAL A 10 -32.26 0.68 26.05
CA VAL A 10 -31.43 1.59 26.86
C VAL A 10 -32.04 3.00 26.89
N LEU A 11 -32.57 3.48 25.77
CA LEU A 11 -33.24 4.79 25.69
C LEU A 11 -34.53 4.82 26.51
N ALA A 12 -35.34 3.76 26.43
CA ALA A 12 -36.54 3.61 27.25
C ALA A 12 -36.19 3.56 28.75
N LEU A 13 -35.12 2.84 29.12
CA LEU A 13 -34.63 2.81 30.50
C LEU A 13 -34.11 4.18 30.97
N LEU A 14 -33.43 4.95 30.12
CA LEU A 14 -32.99 6.31 30.43
C LEU A 14 -34.17 7.26 30.72
N VAL A 15 -35.27 7.12 29.97
CA VAL A 15 -36.50 7.91 30.15
C VAL A 15 -37.27 7.48 31.40
N LEU A 16 -37.39 6.16 31.64
CA LEU A 16 -38.16 5.61 32.75
C LEU A 16 -37.40 5.64 34.09
N SER A 17 -36.09 5.46 34.06
CA SER A 17 -35.22 5.45 35.24
C SER A 17 -33.77 5.80 34.84
N PRO A 18 -33.40 7.09 34.89
CA PRO A 18 -32.06 7.56 34.55
C PRO A 18 -30.89 6.74 35.16
N PRO A 19 -30.90 6.31 36.44
CA PRO A 19 -29.81 5.50 36.99
C PRO A 19 -29.74 4.10 36.39
N LEU A 20 -30.87 3.44 36.09
CA LEU A 20 -30.86 2.12 35.44
C LEU A 20 -30.47 2.22 33.97
N GLY A 21 -30.89 3.29 33.29
CA GLY A 21 -30.46 3.60 31.92
C GLY A 21 -28.96 3.85 31.82
N LEU A 22 -28.38 4.62 32.77
CA LEU A 22 -26.94 4.83 32.88
C LEU A 22 -26.18 3.53 33.18
N LEU A 23 -26.66 2.71 34.10
CA LEU A 23 -26.07 1.39 34.40
C LEU A 23 -26.09 0.48 33.17
N ALA A 24 -27.22 0.40 32.46
CA ALA A 24 -27.35 -0.40 31.24
C ALA A 24 -26.40 0.10 30.14
N LEU A 25 -26.26 1.42 29.97
CA LEU A 25 -25.32 2.03 29.04
C LEU A 25 -23.86 1.67 29.41
N VAL A 26 -23.49 1.77 30.68
CA VAL A 26 -22.17 1.41 31.19
C VAL A 26 -21.88 -0.07 30.93
N VAL A 27 -22.83 -0.97 31.20
CA VAL A 27 -22.66 -2.42 30.95
C VAL A 27 -22.48 -2.71 29.46
N VAL A 28 -23.24 -2.05 28.58
CA VAL A 28 -23.12 -2.22 27.13
C VAL A 28 -21.76 -1.71 26.61
N LEU A 29 -21.30 -0.56 27.10
CA LEU A 29 -19.98 -0.01 26.75
C LEU A 29 -18.84 -0.88 27.29
N ALA A 30 -18.93 -1.30 28.56
CA ALA A 30 -17.98 -2.18 29.20
C ALA A 30 -17.87 -3.52 28.47
N ARG A 31 -19.00 -4.09 28.00
CA ARG A 31 -18.97 -5.34 27.21
C ARG A 31 -18.16 -5.20 25.92
N ARG A 32 -18.33 -4.10 25.17
CA ARG A 32 -17.57 -3.89 23.93
C ARG A 32 -16.07 -3.75 24.22
N PHE A 33 -15.75 -3.04 25.29
CA PHE A 33 -14.37 -2.88 25.76
C PHE A 33 -13.76 -4.21 26.19
N LEU A 34 -14.49 -5.04 26.95
CA LEU A 34 -14.04 -6.36 27.38
C LEU A 34 -13.79 -7.31 26.20
N VAL A 35 -14.67 -7.32 25.19
CA VAL A 35 -14.47 -8.16 23.99
C VAL A 35 -13.23 -7.74 23.21
N LEU A 36 -13.00 -6.43 23.06
CA LEU A 36 -11.81 -5.88 22.41
C LEU A 36 -10.54 -6.34 23.14
N TYR A 37 -10.47 -6.13 24.45
CA TYR A 37 -9.32 -6.53 25.25
C TYR A 37 -9.10 -8.04 25.27
N ALA A 38 -10.16 -8.85 25.33
CA ALA A 38 -10.05 -10.30 25.23
C ALA A 38 -9.39 -10.74 23.92
N ARG A 39 -9.71 -10.09 22.78
CA ARG A 39 -9.06 -10.38 21.48
C ARG A 39 -7.58 -9.98 21.47
N LEU A 40 -7.24 -8.84 22.05
CA LEU A 40 -5.85 -8.40 22.16
C LEU A 40 -5.03 -9.35 23.05
N TRP A 41 -5.61 -9.81 24.15
CA TRP A 41 -5.03 -10.84 25.02
C TRP A 41 -4.85 -12.18 24.33
N LEU A 42 -5.82 -12.62 23.52
CA LEU A 42 -5.68 -13.83 22.71
C LEU A 42 -4.54 -13.71 21.70
N ARG A 43 -4.35 -12.55 21.08
CA ARG A 43 -3.19 -12.29 20.20
C ARG A 43 -1.87 -12.37 20.98
N LEU A 44 -1.80 -11.72 22.14
CA LEU A 44 -0.62 -11.76 23.00
C LEU A 44 -0.29 -13.21 23.39
N ALA A 45 -1.26 -13.96 23.93
CA ALA A 45 -1.07 -15.33 24.40
C ALA A 45 -0.67 -16.31 23.28
N ARG A 46 -1.14 -16.08 22.04
CA ARG A 46 -0.72 -16.86 20.86
C ARG A 46 0.72 -16.58 20.44
N CYS A 47 1.22 -15.38 20.72
CA CYS A 47 2.57 -14.98 20.36
C CYS A 47 3.59 -15.31 21.47
N GLU A 48 3.26 -15.02 22.73
CA GLU A 48 4.08 -15.37 23.89
C GLU A 48 3.27 -15.50 25.20
N LEU A 49 3.80 -16.27 26.15
CA LEU A 49 3.19 -16.48 27.47
C LEU A 49 3.90 -15.74 28.62
N LEU A 50 5.11 -15.20 28.37
CA LEU A 50 5.91 -14.54 29.41
C LEU A 50 5.24 -13.26 29.95
N THR A 51 4.78 -12.37 29.07
CA THR A 51 4.10 -11.13 29.47
C THR A 51 2.80 -11.42 30.24
N PRO A 52 1.90 -12.30 29.77
CA PRO A 52 0.74 -12.74 30.54
C PRO A 52 1.08 -13.22 31.96
N ALA A 53 2.11 -14.08 32.09
CA ALA A 53 2.51 -14.64 33.36
C ALA A 53 3.03 -13.57 34.33
N ILE A 54 3.92 -12.68 33.85
CA ILE A 54 4.47 -11.59 34.67
C ILE A 54 3.37 -10.61 35.10
N ALA A 55 2.47 -10.24 34.19
CA ALA A 55 1.36 -9.34 34.50
C ALA A 55 0.41 -9.95 35.55
N ALA A 56 0.06 -11.23 35.41
CA ALA A 56 -0.75 -11.96 36.38
C ALA A 56 -0.05 -12.08 37.74
N ALA A 57 1.25 -12.39 37.75
CA ALA A 57 2.05 -12.45 38.98
C ALA A 57 2.09 -11.08 39.70
N GLY A 58 2.21 -9.98 38.96
CA GLY A 58 2.14 -8.63 39.49
C GLY A 58 0.81 -8.35 40.19
N VAL A 59 -0.32 -8.72 39.56
CA VAL A 59 -1.66 -8.58 40.16
C VAL A 59 -1.82 -9.44 41.41
N LEU A 60 -1.38 -10.70 41.35
CA LEU A 60 -1.48 -11.61 42.50
C LEU A 60 -0.62 -11.13 43.67
N ALA A 61 0.59 -10.63 43.41
CA ALA A 61 1.46 -10.07 44.43
C ALA A 61 0.82 -8.84 45.09
N THR A 62 0.27 -7.91 44.31
CA THR A 62 -0.39 -6.71 44.86
C THR A 62 -1.69 -7.06 45.59
N ALA A 63 -2.42 -8.09 45.14
CA ALA A 63 -3.61 -8.60 45.83
C ALA A 63 -3.27 -9.33 47.15
N ALA A 64 -2.17 -10.07 47.20
CA ALA A 64 -1.71 -10.79 48.39
C ALA A 64 -0.90 -9.92 49.37
N SER A 65 -0.56 -8.68 49.00
CA SER A 65 0.28 -7.81 49.84
C SER A 65 -0.36 -7.53 51.22
N PRO A 66 0.44 -7.45 52.30
CA PRO A 66 -0.05 -7.22 53.67
C PRO A 66 -0.50 -5.77 53.92
N TYR A 67 -0.20 -4.84 53.02
CA TYR A 67 -0.62 -3.44 53.12
C TYR A 67 -2.15 -3.26 53.14
N VAL A 68 -2.61 -2.20 53.82
CA VAL A 68 -4.02 -1.79 53.92
C VAL A 68 -4.20 -0.33 53.50
N GLY A 69 -5.45 0.09 53.29
CA GLY A 69 -5.80 1.48 52.98
C GLY A 69 -5.26 1.97 51.62
N THR A 70 -4.78 3.21 51.58
CA THR A 70 -4.33 3.88 50.34
C THR A 70 -3.12 3.19 49.69
N ALA A 71 -2.19 2.66 50.49
CA ALA A 71 -1.03 1.92 49.98
C ALA A 71 -1.45 0.66 49.21
N LYS A 72 -2.44 -0.08 49.73
CA LYS A 72 -3.01 -1.25 49.05
C LYS A 72 -3.70 -0.87 47.75
N LEU A 73 -4.47 0.23 47.77
CA LEU A 73 -5.14 0.75 46.59
C LEU A 73 -4.13 1.07 45.47
N VAL A 74 -3.05 1.78 45.79
CA VAL A 74 -2.00 2.13 44.82
C VAL A 74 -1.36 0.88 44.22
N LEU A 75 -1.03 -0.13 45.03
CA LEU A 75 -0.48 -1.39 44.56
C LEU A 75 -1.45 -2.13 43.61
N LEU A 76 -2.72 -2.21 43.98
CA LEU A 76 -3.75 -2.81 43.12
C LEU A 76 -3.89 -2.06 41.80
N VAL A 77 -3.88 -0.71 41.83
CA VAL A 77 -3.90 0.11 40.62
C VAL A 77 -2.69 -0.18 39.74
N LEU A 78 -1.49 -0.27 40.29
CA LEU A 78 -0.28 -0.61 39.52
C LEU A 78 -0.36 -2.01 38.91
N GLY A 79 -0.80 -3.02 39.68
CA GLY A 79 -0.97 -4.38 39.19
C GLY A 79 -2.02 -4.47 38.06
N LEU A 80 -3.19 -3.85 38.26
CA LEU A 80 -4.24 -3.79 37.26
C LEU A 80 -3.82 -2.99 36.02
N SER A 81 -3.03 -1.93 36.19
CA SER A 81 -2.44 -1.17 35.08
C SER A 81 -1.47 -2.03 34.27
N ALA A 82 -0.64 -2.85 34.93
CA ALA A 82 0.25 -3.77 34.24
C ALA A 82 -0.54 -4.82 33.44
N LEU A 83 -1.59 -5.39 34.03
CA LEU A 83 -2.50 -6.31 33.34
C LEU A 83 -3.16 -5.64 32.14
N TYR A 84 -3.62 -4.40 32.31
CA TYR A 84 -4.23 -3.63 31.25
C TYR A 84 -3.28 -3.32 30.09
N LEU A 85 -2.02 -2.98 30.40
CA LEU A 85 -0.99 -2.68 29.40
C LEU A 85 -0.49 -3.91 28.66
N ALA A 86 -0.63 -5.12 29.23
CA ALA A 86 -0.01 -6.34 28.72
C ALA A 86 -0.17 -6.58 27.21
N PRO A 87 -1.36 -6.40 26.58
CA PRO A 87 -1.51 -6.65 25.14
C PRO A 87 -1.29 -5.41 24.26
N ILE A 88 -0.99 -4.24 24.84
CA ILE A 88 -0.82 -2.95 24.13
C ILE A 88 0.64 -2.50 24.19
N ALA A 89 1.22 -2.52 25.39
CA ALA A 89 2.62 -2.23 25.67
C ALA A 89 3.23 -3.37 26.51
N PRO A 90 3.51 -4.53 25.88
CA PRO A 90 3.99 -5.72 26.59
C PRO A 90 5.27 -5.47 27.39
N ARG A 91 6.20 -4.66 26.87
CA ARG A 91 7.46 -4.36 27.57
C ARG A 91 7.22 -3.48 28.79
N ALA A 92 6.43 -2.42 28.63
CA ALA A 92 6.02 -1.57 29.74
C ALA A 92 5.24 -2.35 30.82
N SER A 93 4.34 -3.27 30.41
CA SER A 93 3.60 -4.15 31.31
C SER A 93 4.53 -4.99 32.19
N ARG A 94 5.55 -5.63 31.61
CA ARG A 94 6.54 -6.41 32.36
C ARG A 94 7.25 -5.56 33.42
N LEU A 95 7.67 -4.35 33.05
CA LEU A 95 8.33 -3.41 33.96
C LEU A 95 7.41 -3.04 35.13
N VAL A 96 6.18 -2.60 34.83
CA VAL A 96 5.22 -2.16 35.85
C VAL A 96 4.81 -3.32 36.76
N ALA A 97 4.55 -4.51 36.22
CA ALA A 97 4.21 -5.70 37.00
C ALA A 97 5.33 -6.12 37.94
N THR A 98 6.58 -6.10 37.46
CA THR A 98 7.75 -6.48 38.27
C THR A 98 7.99 -5.48 39.39
N LEU A 99 7.87 -4.18 39.09
CA LEU A 99 7.94 -3.12 40.11
C LEU A 99 6.80 -3.24 41.13
N ALA A 100 5.57 -3.49 40.67
CA ALA A 100 4.41 -3.67 41.54
C ALA A 100 4.59 -4.87 42.47
N ALA A 101 5.13 -5.99 41.96
CA ALA A 101 5.46 -7.15 42.78
C ALA A 101 6.55 -6.83 43.82
N GLY A 102 7.64 -6.17 43.44
CA GLY A 102 8.70 -5.75 44.36
C GLY A 102 8.20 -4.79 45.46
N LEU A 103 7.30 -3.87 45.11
CA LEU A 103 6.64 -2.98 46.07
C LEU A 103 5.61 -3.71 46.94
N ALA A 104 5.03 -4.82 46.50
CA ALA A 104 4.07 -5.60 47.26
C ALA A 104 4.70 -6.50 48.33
N VAL A 105 5.95 -6.93 48.15
CA VAL A 105 6.65 -7.83 49.09
C VAL A 105 7.09 -7.10 50.35
N GLU A 106 6.65 -7.56 51.52
CA GLU A 106 7.18 -7.09 52.80
C GLU A 106 8.50 -7.80 53.13
N ALA A 107 9.57 -7.02 53.32
CA ALA A 107 10.90 -7.54 53.57
C ALA A 107 11.72 -6.57 54.45
N PRO A 108 12.62 -7.09 55.31
CA PRO A 108 13.43 -6.27 56.21
C PRO A 108 14.34 -5.27 55.49
N PHE A 109 14.77 -5.57 54.26
CA PHE A 109 15.57 -4.67 53.41
C PHE A 109 14.79 -4.19 52.18
N LYS A 110 13.66 -3.48 52.41
CA LYS A 110 12.77 -2.97 51.36
C LYS A 110 13.50 -2.22 50.22
N PRO A 111 14.47 -1.32 50.47
CA PRO A 111 15.14 -0.60 49.38
C PRO A 111 15.90 -1.53 48.43
N ALA A 112 16.54 -2.57 48.94
CA ALA A 112 17.27 -3.54 48.12
C ALA A 112 16.32 -4.37 47.23
N VAL A 113 15.16 -4.77 47.77
CA VAL A 113 14.12 -5.49 47.01
C VAL A 113 13.56 -4.63 45.88
N VAL A 114 13.31 -3.34 46.15
CA VAL A 114 12.82 -2.41 45.11
C VAL A 114 13.88 -2.17 44.03
N LEU A 115 15.16 -2.00 44.40
CA LEU A 115 16.25 -1.88 43.43
C LEU A 115 16.42 -3.14 42.59
N ALA A 116 16.34 -4.32 43.20
CA ALA A 116 16.38 -5.60 42.47
C ALA A 116 15.20 -5.74 41.50
N ALA A 117 13.98 -5.37 41.94
CA ALA A 117 12.80 -5.38 41.09
C ALA A 117 12.90 -4.37 39.93
N LEU A 118 13.51 -3.21 40.16
CA LEU A 118 13.76 -2.22 39.12
C LEU A 118 14.79 -2.71 38.11
N PHE A 119 15.88 -3.33 38.55
CA PHE A 119 16.88 -3.94 37.67
C PHE A 119 16.28 -5.08 36.85
N LEU A 120 15.55 -6.00 37.49
CA LEU A 120 14.88 -7.10 36.82
C LEU A 120 13.80 -6.58 35.85
N GLY A 121 13.02 -5.59 36.25
CA GLY A 121 12.02 -4.95 35.40
C GLY A 121 12.64 -4.29 34.18
N TYR A 122 13.78 -3.60 34.33
CA TYR A 122 14.53 -3.02 33.22
C TYR A 122 15.09 -4.09 32.27
N TYR A 123 15.60 -5.19 32.82
CA TYR A 123 16.05 -6.32 32.02
C TYR A 123 14.90 -6.92 31.20
N LEU A 124 13.73 -7.15 31.83
CA LEU A 124 12.54 -7.70 31.17
C LEU A 124 11.92 -6.74 30.15
N TYR A 125 12.06 -5.42 30.35
CA TYR A 125 11.68 -4.39 29.39
C TYR A 125 12.55 -4.44 28.12
N LYS A 126 13.85 -4.71 28.27
CA LYS A 126 14.77 -4.86 27.13
C LYS A 126 14.67 -6.22 26.44
N TYR A 127 14.22 -7.24 27.15
CA TYR A 127 14.03 -8.57 26.58
C TYR A 127 12.98 -8.53 25.47
N GLU A 128 13.19 -9.34 24.43
CA GLU A 128 12.25 -9.41 23.31
C GLU A 128 10.83 -9.72 23.81
N ALA A 129 9.87 -9.01 23.26
CA ALA A 129 8.46 -9.20 23.50
C ALA A 129 7.73 -9.29 22.17
N CYS A 130 6.54 -9.86 22.19
CA CYS A 130 5.61 -9.63 21.11
C CYS A 130 5.19 -8.16 21.09
N GLY A 131 4.98 -7.60 19.92
CA GLY A 131 4.63 -6.19 19.74
C GLY A 131 4.25 -5.92 18.30
N TYR A 132 4.12 -4.64 17.93
CA TYR A 132 3.75 -4.26 16.57
C TYR A 132 4.99 -3.95 15.73
N ILE A 133 5.09 -4.56 14.56
CA ILE A 133 6.09 -4.27 13.53
C ILE A 133 5.36 -3.69 12.34
N CYS A 134 5.76 -2.50 11.89
CA CYS A 134 5.08 -1.76 10.85
C CYS A 134 5.91 -1.67 9.57
N VAL A 135 5.31 -2.03 8.43
CA VAL A 135 5.95 -1.97 7.11
C VAL A 135 4.92 -1.53 6.06
N LYS A 136 5.42 -0.98 4.95
CA LYS A 136 4.59 -0.81 3.75
C LYS A 136 4.33 -2.19 3.14
N ALA A 137 3.08 -2.46 2.78
CA ALA A 137 2.69 -3.75 2.25
C ALA A 137 2.80 -3.76 0.72
N PRO A 138 3.47 -4.75 0.10
CA PRO A 138 3.50 -4.91 -1.36
C PRO A 138 2.17 -5.45 -1.92
N THR A 139 1.32 -5.98 -1.05
CA THR A 139 0.02 -6.56 -1.38
C THR A 139 -1.05 -5.97 -0.46
N MET A 140 -2.30 -5.94 -0.93
CA MET A 140 -3.42 -5.51 -0.10
C MET A 140 -3.41 -6.30 1.21
N PRO A 141 -3.40 -5.62 2.37
CA PRO A 141 -3.22 -6.31 3.63
C PRO A 141 -4.52 -7.07 3.96
N GLN A 142 -4.44 -8.40 4.06
CA GLN A 142 -5.56 -9.26 4.40
C GLN A 142 -5.59 -9.63 5.88
N GLY A 143 -6.79 -9.75 6.44
CA GLY A 143 -7.02 -10.26 7.79
C GLY A 143 -6.86 -9.24 8.92
N ASP A 144 -6.34 -9.74 10.03
CA ASP A 144 -6.32 -9.14 11.35
C ASP A 144 -5.12 -8.20 11.50
N LEU A 145 -5.31 -6.90 11.25
CA LEU A 145 -4.22 -5.96 10.98
C LEU A 145 -4.29 -4.70 11.84
N ALA A 146 -3.13 -4.07 12.01
CA ALA A 146 -3.01 -2.75 12.59
C ALA A 146 -2.57 -1.75 11.53
N PHE A 147 -2.95 -0.49 11.67
CA PHE A 147 -2.63 0.58 10.72
C PHE A 147 -2.11 1.80 11.46
N SER A 148 -0.98 2.33 11.03
CA SER A 148 -0.45 3.60 11.51
C SER A 148 -0.64 4.66 10.43
N PRO A 149 -1.70 5.49 10.50
CA PRO A 149 -1.95 6.53 9.49
C PRO A 149 -0.88 7.61 9.53
N LYS A 150 -0.32 7.89 10.72
CA LYS A 150 0.79 8.84 10.88
C LYS A 150 2.03 8.41 10.08
N LEU A 151 2.24 7.11 9.97
CA LEU A 151 3.42 6.54 9.31
C LEU A 151 3.11 5.99 7.92
N GLY A 152 1.84 5.89 7.52
CA GLY A 152 1.43 5.27 6.24
C GLY A 152 1.86 3.80 6.15
N VAL A 153 1.66 3.01 7.20
CA VAL A 153 2.14 1.62 7.24
C VAL A 153 1.14 0.69 7.90
N VAL A 154 1.19 -0.57 7.47
CA VAL A 154 0.43 -1.67 8.05
C VAL A 154 1.33 -2.35 9.07
N CYS A 155 0.78 -2.69 10.23
CA CYS A 155 1.50 -3.34 11.29
C CYS A 155 0.93 -4.73 11.60
N ALA A 156 1.83 -5.68 11.79
CA ALA A 156 1.55 -7.03 12.27
C ALA A 156 1.97 -7.17 13.74
N PHE A 157 1.31 -8.06 14.47
CA PHE A 157 1.65 -8.33 15.87
C PHE A 157 2.53 -9.58 15.97
N GLU A 158 3.82 -9.39 16.23
CA GLU A 158 4.84 -10.45 16.14
C GLU A 158 5.94 -10.29 17.19
N LYS A 159 6.72 -11.36 17.39
CA LYS A 159 7.86 -11.38 18.31
C LYS A 159 8.98 -10.46 17.78
N GLY A 160 9.58 -9.68 18.67
CA GLY A 160 10.57 -8.66 18.31
C GLY A 160 9.96 -7.29 17.98
N GLY A 161 8.62 -7.20 17.94
CA GLY A 161 7.92 -5.94 17.79
C GLY A 161 8.09 -4.98 18.97
N VAL A 162 7.67 -3.73 18.76
CA VAL A 162 7.73 -2.66 19.76
C VAL A 162 6.35 -2.42 20.38
N ASP A 163 6.34 -1.76 21.53
CA ASP A 163 5.10 -1.35 22.19
C ASP A 163 4.26 -0.46 21.26
N MET A 164 2.94 -0.57 21.37
CA MET A 164 2.02 0.20 20.55
C MET A 164 2.10 1.70 20.88
N ALA A 165 2.36 2.53 19.87
CA ALA A 165 2.28 3.98 20.01
C ALA A 165 0.85 4.50 19.76
N GLN A 166 0.41 4.44 18.51
CA GLN A 166 -0.92 4.84 18.07
C GLN A 166 -1.28 4.06 16.80
N LEU A 167 -2.27 3.16 16.89
CA LEU A 167 -2.66 2.27 15.80
C LEU A 167 -4.18 2.14 15.72
N TRP A 168 -4.68 1.99 14.50
CA TRP A 168 -6.03 1.54 14.23
C TRP A 168 -6.01 0.04 14.02
N LEU A 169 -6.83 -0.71 14.76
CA LEU A 169 -6.85 -2.17 14.72
C LEU A 169 -8.13 -2.69 14.07
N ARG A 170 -7.96 -3.61 13.11
CA ARG A 170 -9.00 -4.53 12.66
C ARG A 170 -8.76 -5.89 13.31
N LEU A 171 -9.70 -6.30 14.15
CA LEU A 171 -9.72 -7.60 14.82
C LEU A 171 -10.99 -8.34 14.37
N GLY A 172 -10.93 -9.10 13.29
CA GLY A 172 -12.08 -9.72 12.64
C GLY A 172 -13.08 -8.66 12.19
N ASP A 173 -14.30 -8.75 12.73
CA ASP A 173 -15.41 -7.82 12.46
C ASP A 173 -15.44 -6.61 13.43
N SER A 174 -14.37 -6.37 14.18
CA SER A 174 -14.32 -5.26 15.14
C SER A 174 -13.17 -4.32 14.85
N TYR A 175 -13.47 -3.04 15.02
CA TYR A 175 -12.55 -1.95 14.75
C TYR A 175 -12.24 -1.22 16.06
N ALA A 176 -10.98 -0.85 16.23
CA ALA A 176 -10.55 -0.09 17.39
C ALA A 176 -9.55 1.00 17.02
N MET A 177 -9.55 2.07 17.79
CA MET A 177 -8.49 3.07 17.81
C MET A 177 -7.75 2.90 19.12
N CYS A 178 -6.45 2.63 19.02
CA CYS A 178 -5.61 2.41 20.18
C CYS A 178 -4.47 3.41 20.26
N SER A 179 -4.18 3.84 21.48
CA SER A 179 -2.99 4.59 21.89
C SER A 179 -2.29 3.84 23.01
N TYR A 180 -1.10 4.31 23.40
CA TYR A 180 -0.34 3.78 24.53
C TYR A 180 -1.17 3.65 25.83
N ALA A 181 -2.19 4.50 26.03
CA ALA A 181 -3.00 4.51 27.24
C ALA A 181 -4.37 3.82 27.10
N ALA A 182 -4.92 3.71 25.89
CA ALA A 182 -6.25 3.13 25.73
C ALA A 182 -6.54 2.59 24.34
N CYS A 183 -7.32 1.51 24.31
CA CYS A 183 -7.94 0.95 23.12
C CYS A 183 -9.46 1.16 23.17
N LEU A 184 -9.99 1.96 22.25
CA LEU A 184 -11.42 2.27 22.17
C LEU A 184 -12.06 1.59 20.95
N PRO A 185 -13.20 0.90 21.12
CA PRO A 185 -13.95 0.37 19.98
C PRO A 185 -14.56 1.53 19.17
N VAL A 186 -14.44 1.46 17.85
CA VAL A 186 -14.93 2.48 16.91
C VAL A 186 -15.85 1.86 15.86
N SER A 187 -16.65 2.68 15.17
CA SER A 187 -17.42 2.21 14.01
C SER A 187 -16.49 1.97 12.81
N GLU A 188 -16.94 1.17 11.84
CA GLU A 188 -16.21 0.97 10.59
C GLU A 188 -16.00 2.28 9.83
N GLU A 189 -16.99 3.18 9.81
CA GLU A 189 -16.89 4.47 9.15
C GLU A 189 -15.81 5.35 9.80
N THR A 190 -15.80 5.43 11.13
CA THR A 190 -14.75 6.18 11.87
C THR A 190 -13.38 5.55 11.65
N PHE A 191 -13.31 4.21 11.63
CA PHE A 191 -12.08 3.50 11.33
C PHE A 191 -11.56 3.82 9.92
N LYS A 192 -12.40 3.73 8.89
CA LYS A 192 -12.02 4.05 7.50
C LYS A 192 -11.57 5.50 7.35
N LYS A 193 -12.27 6.45 7.98
CA LYS A 193 -11.84 7.87 8.00
C LYS A 193 -10.51 8.07 8.72
N GLY A 194 -10.27 7.34 9.81
CA GLY A 194 -9.07 7.45 10.62
C GLY A 194 -7.82 6.79 10.02
N VAL A 195 -8.00 5.66 9.34
CA VAL A 195 -6.96 4.96 8.59
C VAL A 195 -6.68 5.69 7.28
N GLY A 196 -7.71 6.22 6.61
CA GLY A 196 -7.55 6.80 5.28
C GLY A 196 -7.38 5.73 4.20
N THR A 197 -6.87 6.17 3.05
CA THR A 197 -6.90 5.43 1.79
C THR A 197 -5.65 4.56 1.58
N VAL A 198 -5.78 3.54 0.72
CA VAL A 198 -4.82 2.42 0.65
C VAL A 198 -3.47 2.82 0.07
N GLU A 199 -3.40 3.85 -0.77
CA GLU A 199 -2.16 4.35 -1.38
C GLU A 199 -1.09 4.76 -0.36
N ASN A 200 -1.49 5.08 0.88
CA ASN A 200 -0.54 5.42 1.94
C ASN A 200 0.24 4.20 2.44
N TYR A 201 -0.32 3.00 2.31
CA TYR A 201 0.14 1.76 2.94
C TYR A 201 0.92 0.85 2.01
N VAL A 202 0.87 1.13 0.72
CA VAL A 202 1.53 0.34 -0.32
C VAL A 202 2.89 0.95 -0.68
N LEU A 203 3.74 0.12 -1.28
CA LEU A 203 5.03 0.57 -1.77
C LEU A 203 4.86 1.45 -3.00
N GLU A 204 5.74 2.45 -3.13
CA GLU A 204 5.87 3.20 -4.38
C GLU A 204 6.55 2.27 -5.41
N PRO A 205 6.06 2.20 -6.66
CA PRO A 205 6.61 1.30 -7.66
C PRO A 205 7.96 1.82 -8.16
N GLU A 206 8.90 0.90 -8.38
CA GLU A 206 10.13 1.22 -9.11
C GLU A 206 9.92 1.05 -10.63
N PRO A 207 10.66 1.76 -11.51
CA PRO A 207 10.51 1.66 -12.96
C PRO A 207 10.47 0.22 -13.52
N PRO A 208 11.25 -0.75 -13.02
CA PRO A 208 11.19 -2.14 -13.50
C PRO A 208 9.87 -2.87 -13.21
N VAL A 209 9.05 -2.37 -12.27
CA VAL A 209 7.73 -2.95 -11.96
C VAL A 209 6.76 -2.77 -13.12
N PHE A 210 6.88 -1.68 -13.87
CA PHE A 210 6.00 -1.38 -15.00
C PHE A 210 6.35 -2.26 -16.19
N LYS A 211 5.55 -3.30 -16.44
CA LYS A 211 5.75 -4.24 -17.54
C LYS A 211 4.46 -4.57 -18.28
N GLY A 212 4.59 -4.74 -19.59
CA GLY A 212 3.49 -5.07 -20.49
C GLY A 212 2.52 -3.91 -20.67
N VAL A 213 1.27 -4.24 -21.03
CA VAL A 213 0.20 -3.25 -21.22
C VAL A 213 -0.49 -2.97 -19.89
N ILE A 214 -0.48 -1.70 -19.48
CA ILE A 214 -1.07 -1.18 -18.25
C ILE A 214 -2.24 -0.27 -18.63
N ASN A 215 -3.44 -0.64 -18.22
CA ASN A 215 -4.66 0.13 -18.43
C ASN A 215 -4.71 1.33 -17.49
N VAL A 216 -4.65 2.54 -18.03
CA VAL A 216 -4.63 3.79 -17.28
C VAL A 216 -6.04 4.37 -17.17
N VAL A 217 -6.46 4.60 -15.93
CA VAL A 217 -7.70 5.28 -15.55
C VAL A 217 -7.33 6.60 -14.89
N ALA A 218 -7.01 7.58 -15.75
CA ALA A 218 -6.64 8.93 -15.38
C ALA A 218 -6.93 9.88 -16.55
N THR A 219 -6.99 11.18 -16.28
CA THR A 219 -6.98 12.17 -17.36
C THR A 219 -5.62 12.15 -18.08
N PRO A 220 -5.56 12.50 -19.38
CA PRO A 220 -4.31 12.56 -20.15
C PRO A 220 -3.18 13.33 -19.43
N ASP A 221 -3.49 14.50 -18.86
CA ASP A 221 -2.52 15.33 -18.15
C ASP A 221 -2.03 14.70 -16.84
N THR A 222 -2.94 14.05 -16.09
CA THR A 222 -2.58 13.38 -14.83
C THR A 222 -1.70 12.16 -15.11
N ALA A 223 -2.04 11.37 -16.14
CA ALA A 223 -1.23 10.23 -16.57
C ALA A 223 0.17 10.71 -16.99
N LEU A 224 0.25 11.75 -17.82
CA LEU A 224 1.52 12.31 -18.27
C LEU A 224 2.40 12.76 -17.10
N ARG A 225 1.82 13.54 -16.16
CA ARG A 225 2.52 14.04 -14.97
C ARG A 225 3.05 12.91 -14.10
N LEU A 226 2.22 11.91 -13.85
CA LEU A 226 2.58 10.76 -13.02
C LEU A 226 3.69 9.93 -13.67
N LEU A 227 3.55 9.59 -14.95
CA LEU A 227 4.52 8.75 -15.67
C LEU A 227 5.87 9.46 -15.85
N SER A 228 5.87 10.78 -16.06
CA SER A 228 7.10 11.56 -16.19
C SER A 228 7.95 11.59 -14.90
N ARG A 229 7.40 11.21 -13.74
CA ARG A 229 8.18 11.02 -12.51
C ARG A 229 9.05 9.76 -12.53
N TYR A 230 8.61 8.73 -13.26
CA TYR A 230 9.28 7.43 -13.32
C TYR A 230 10.18 7.27 -14.53
N PHE A 231 9.83 7.93 -15.63
CA PHE A 231 10.49 7.73 -16.91
C PHE A 231 11.08 9.04 -17.44
N PRO A 232 12.40 9.12 -17.68
CA PRO A 232 13.03 10.31 -18.23
C PRO A 232 12.62 10.60 -19.67
N VAL A 233 12.16 9.57 -20.38
CA VAL A 233 11.60 9.65 -21.74
C VAL A 233 10.29 8.91 -21.75
N LEU A 234 9.25 9.52 -22.30
CA LEU A 234 7.93 8.91 -22.50
C LEU A 234 7.47 9.19 -23.93
N VAL A 235 7.25 8.14 -24.71
CA VAL A 235 6.78 8.28 -26.08
C VAL A 235 5.27 8.37 -26.08
N VAL A 236 4.72 9.49 -26.53
CA VAL A 236 3.29 9.76 -26.51
C VAL A 236 2.73 9.57 -27.92
N ILE A 237 1.76 8.68 -28.06
CA ILE A 237 0.96 8.47 -29.28
C ILE A 237 -0.49 8.90 -29.05
N ALA A 238 -0.92 9.03 -27.80
CA ALA A 238 -2.29 9.41 -27.43
C ALA A 238 -2.73 10.76 -28.02
N GLU A 239 -3.97 10.82 -28.48
CA GLU A 239 -4.62 12.07 -28.84
C GLU A 239 -4.95 12.88 -27.56
N GLY A 240 -4.93 14.21 -27.64
CA GLY A 240 -5.26 15.07 -26.49
C GLY A 240 -4.19 15.21 -25.39
N VAL A 241 -3.05 14.52 -25.45
CA VAL A 241 -1.89 14.78 -24.56
C VAL A 241 -0.99 15.85 -25.17
N GLU A 242 -0.67 16.94 -24.48
CA GLU A 242 0.33 17.89 -24.97
C GLU A 242 1.76 17.41 -24.64
N ALA A 243 2.61 17.30 -25.67
CA ALA A 243 4.00 16.86 -25.54
C ALA A 243 4.84 17.41 -26.70
N ARG A 244 6.17 17.49 -26.52
CA ARG A 244 7.07 18.07 -27.53
C ARG A 244 6.97 17.27 -28.82
N SER A 245 6.50 17.91 -29.89
CA SER A 245 6.43 17.29 -31.21
C SER A 245 7.76 17.48 -31.95
N ALA A 246 8.37 16.38 -32.38
CA ALA A 246 9.63 16.38 -33.11
C ALA A 246 9.71 15.17 -34.04
N ARG A 247 10.77 15.11 -34.84
CA ARG A 247 11.18 13.91 -35.55
C ARG A 247 12.05 13.10 -34.59
N LEU A 248 11.57 11.94 -34.15
CA LEU A 248 12.11 11.34 -32.94
C LEU A 248 13.42 10.61 -33.20
N VAL A 249 13.47 9.79 -34.25
CA VAL A 249 14.65 9.00 -34.56
C VAL A 249 14.86 8.82 -36.06
N SER A 250 16.12 8.62 -36.42
CA SER A 250 16.53 8.27 -37.79
C SER A 250 16.44 6.76 -37.95
N ALA A 251 15.58 6.27 -38.85
CA ALA A 251 15.48 4.82 -39.11
C ALA A 251 16.81 4.24 -39.62
N SER A 252 17.64 5.03 -40.32
CA SER A 252 18.97 4.62 -40.76
C SER A 252 19.97 4.30 -39.63
N LYS A 253 19.69 4.71 -38.38
CA LYS A 253 20.52 4.40 -37.20
C LYS A 253 20.09 3.12 -36.47
N ILE A 254 18.99 2.49 -36.90
CA ILE A 254 18.40 1.34 -36.24
C ILE A 254 18.86 0.07 -36.95
N GLU A 255 19.11 -0.98 -36.16
CA GLU A 255 19.50 -2.27 -36.71
C GLU A 255 18.47 -2.80 -37.72
N PRO A 256 18.89 -3.30 -38.89
CA PRO A 256 18.00 -3.76 -39.96
C PRO A 256 16.89 -4.72 -39.51
N GLU A 257 17.22 -5.64 -38.61
CA GLU A 257 16.28 -6.63 -38.07
C GLU A 257 15.17 -5.97 -37.25
N THR A 258 15.55 -5.12 -36.29
CA THR A 258 14.60 -4.38 -35.45
C THR A 258 13.71 -3.46 -36.30
N LEU A 259 14.32 -2.74 -37.24
CA LEU A 259 13.59 -1.85 -38.13
C LEU A 259 12.59 -2.61 -38.99
N ALA A 260 12.99 -3.75 -39.57
CA ALA A 260 12.09 -4.60 -40.35
C ALA A 260 10.94 -5.16 -39.50
N GLU A 261 11.21 -5.52 -38.24
CA GLU A 261 10.21 -6.03 -37.32
C GLU A 261 9.16 -4.97 -36.96
N ILE A 262 9.59 -3.80 -36.46
CA ILE A 262 8.70 -2.69 -36.08
C ILE A 262 7.94 -2.18 -37.30
N TYR A 263 8.63 -1.97 -38.42
CA TYR A 263 8.00 -1.53 -39.66
C TYR A 263 6.96 -2.54 -40.15
N GLY A 264 7.35 -3.81 -40.17
CA GLY A 264 6.48 -4.90 -40.58
C GLY A 264 5.25 -5.04 -39.69
N ALA A 265 5.39 -4.80 -38.39
CA ALA A 265 4.29 -4.82 -37.44
C ALA A 265 3.32 -3.65 -37.67
N VAL A 266 3.82 -2.40 -37.82
CA VAL A 266 3.00 -1.20 -38.03
C VAL A 266 2.24 -1.22 -39.36
N TYR A 267 2.90 -1.69 -40.42
CA TYR A 267 2.32 -1.73 -41.78
C TYR A 267 1.63 -3.04 -42.13
N GLY A 268 1.69 -4.06 -41.26
CA GLY A 268 1.06 -5.36 -41.50
C GLY A 268 1.70 -6.12 -42.67
N LEU A 269 3.03 -6.09 -42.77
CA LEU A 269 3.76 -6.79 -43.82
C LEU A 269 3.69 -8.30 -43.65
N SER A 270 3.61 -9.03 -44.77
CA SER A 270 3.70 -10.50 -44.77
C SER A 270 5.10 -10.96 -44.32
N PRO A 271 5.25 -12.23 -43.89
CA PRO A 271 6.57 -12.79 -43.55
C PRO A 271 7.60 -12.62 -44.67
N GLU A 272 7.19 -12.82 -45.93
CA GLU A 272 8.05 -12.68 -47.11
C GLU A 272 8.48 -11.22 -47.32
N GLN A 273 7.54 -10.27 -47.12
CA GLN A 273 7.83 -8.84 -47.21
C GLN A 273 8.76 -8.37 -46.09
N LYS A 274 8.63 -8.92 -44.87
CA LYS A 274 9.55 -8.61 -43.77
C LYS A 274 10.96 -9.11 -44.05
N ILE A 275 11.10 -10.34 -44.57
CA ILE A 275 12.39 -10.90 -45.00
C ILE A 275 13.00 -10.03 -46.11
N GLN A 276 12.20 -9.70 -47.12
CA GLN A 276 12.65 -8.83 -48.20
C GLN A 276 13.10 -7.45 -47.69
N LEU A 277 12.34 -6.84 -46.77
CA LEU A 277 12.70 -5.57 -46.15
C LEU A 277 14.03 -5.67 -45.40
N ARG A 278 14.21 -6.69 -44.56
CA ARG A 278 15.46 -6.91 -43.82
C ARG A 278 16.64 -7.03 -44.78
N ASP A 279 16.53 -7.86 -45.81
CA ASP A 279 17.60 -8.05 -46.80
C ASP A 279 17.91 -6.74 -47.55
N LEU A 280 16.91 -5.91 -47.85
CA LEU A 280 17.09 -4.60 -48.48
C LEU A 280 17.75 -3.59 -47.52
N LEU A 281 17.44 -3.65 -46.23
CA LEU A 281 18.04 -2.81 -45.19
C LEU A 281 19.51 -3.17 -44.97
N GLU A 282 19.83 -4.46 -44.87
CA GLU A 282 21.21 -4.96 -44.72
C GLU A 282 22.11 -4.57 -45.89
N LYS A 283 21.55 -4.56 -47.11
CA LYS A 283 22.27 -4.15 -48.33
C LYS A 283 22.32 -2.62 -48.52
N GLY A 284 21.66 -1.84 -47.66
CA GLY A 284 21.55 -0.39 -47.81
C GLY A 284 20.73 0.06 -49.02
N GLU A 285 19.89 -0.82 -49.58
CA GLU A 285 19.14 -0.56 -50.81
C GLU A 285 17.68 -0.16 -50.59
N ALA A 286 17.15 -0.26 -49.36
CA ALA A 286 15.73 -0.02 -49.06
C ALA A 286 15.19 1.30 -49.63
N MET A 287 15.96 2.40 -49.59
CA MET A 287 15.55 3.69 -50.15
C MET A 287 15.48 3.70 -51.67
N ARG A 288 16.43 3.05 -52.34
CA ARG A 288 16.42 2.92 -53.81
C ARG A 288 15.17 2.17 -54.28
N TRP A 289 14.77 1.16 -53.53
CA TRP A 289 13.60 0.33 -53.83
C TRP A 289 12.26 0.93 -53.42
N SER A 290 12.24 2.04 -52.66
CA SER A 290 11.01 2.74 -52.26
C SER A 290 10.19 3.28 -53.43
N THR A 291 10.85 3.57 -54.57
CA THR A 291 10.19 3.98 -55.81
C THR A 291 9.47 2.82 -56.51
N ARG A 292 9.95 1.59 -56.30
CA ARG A 292 9.42 0.35 -56.91
C ARG A 292 8.37 -0.32 -56.04
N HIS A 293 8.48 -0.18 -54.73
CA HIS A 293 7.55 -0.76 -53.77
C HIS A 293 6.86 0.34 -52.98
N ALA A 294 5.58 0.59 -53.28
CA ALA A 294 4.79 1.63 -52.63
C ALA A 294 4.75 1.46 -51.09
N TRP A 295 4.78 0.22 -50.61
CA TRP A 295 4.78 -0.11 -49.19
C TRP A 295 6.08 0.28 -48.45
N LEU A 296 7.15 0.69 -49.14
CA LEU A 296 8.39 1.22 -48.55
C LEU A 296 8.42 2.76 -48.47
N ARG A 297 7.49 3.46 -49.14
CA ARG A 297 7.49 4.93 -49.17
C ARG A 297 7.43 5.58 -47.78
N PRO A 298 6.63 5.08 -46.82
CA PRO A 298 6.61 5.65 -45.48
C PRO A 298 7.94 5.50 -44.73
N LEU A 299 8.79 4.54 -45.10
CA LEU A 299 10.11 4.39 -44.51
C LEU A 299 11.05 5.54 -44.92
N VAL A 300 10.92 6.04 -46.16
CA VAL A 300 11.65 7.23 -46.64
C VAL A 300 11.32 8.42 -45.75
N GLU A 301 10.05 8.54 -45.38
CA GLU A 301 9.61 9.59 -44.49
C GLU A 301 10.24 9.49 -43.12
N VAL A 302 10.89 8.42 -42.65
CA VAL A 302 11.58 8.38 -41.34
C VAL A 302 13.06 8.01 -41.48
N TRP A 303 13.59 8.01 -42.70
CA TRP A 303 14.91 7.45 -43.01
C TRP A 303 16.07 8.30 -42.48
N GLU A 304 15.95 9.62 -42.64
CA GLU A 304 16.94 10.59 -42.20
C GLU A 304 16.36 11.60 -41.20
N GLY A 305 17.26 12.12 -40.37
CA GLY A 305 16.97 13.09 -39.34
C GLY A 305 16.49 12.45 -38.04
N GLY A 306 16.39 13.26 -36.98
CA GLY A 306 16.02 12.79 -35.65
C GLY A 306 16.63 13.71 -34.60
N GLU A 307 15.82 14.19 -33.68
CA GLU A 307 16.25 15.10 -32.61
C GLU A 307 16.63 14.34 -31.32
N GLU A 308 16.23 13.07 -31.18
CA GLU A 308 16.39 12.26 -29.98
C GLU A 308 16.00 13.01 -28.68
N PRO A 309 14.81 13.63 -28.61
CA PRO A 309 14.43 14.54 -27.54
C PRO A 309 14.16 13.83 -26.20
N ALA A 310 14.54 14.45 -25.08
CA ALA A 310 14.21 13.95 -23.74
C ALA A 310 12.80 14.40 -23.26
N GLY A 311 12.27 13.72 -22.24
CA GLY A 311 10.97 14.00 -21.65
C GLY A 311 9.80 13.34 -22.38
N ALA A 312 8.61 13.94 -22.27
CA ALA A 312 7.44 13.49 -23.01
C ALA A 312 7.44 14.01 -24.45
N VAL A 313 7.40 13.10 -25.41
CA VAL A 313 7.67 13.42 -26.82
C VAL A 313 6.66 12.77 -27.75
N LYS A 314 6.35 13.46 -28.85
CA LYS A 314 5.44 13.02 -29.91
C LYS A 314 6.13 13.04 -31.25
N SER A 315 5.81 12.07 -32.11
CA SER A 315 6.20 12.19 -33.50
C SER A 315 5.47 13.37 -34.15
N ARG A 316 6.18 14.13 -34.98
CA ARG A 316 5.60 15.14 -35.87
C ARG A 316 4.92 14.50 -37.09
N ALA A 317 5.26 13.25 -37.42
CA ALA A 317 4.60 12.53 -38.50
C ALA A 317 3.18 12.11 -38.07
N ALA A 318 2.25 12.11 -39.02
CA ALA A 318 0.87 11.73 -38.79
C ALA A 318 0.62 10.24 -39.07
N GLY A 319 -0.50 9.73 -38.58
CA GLY A 319 -1.00 8.40 -38.92
C GLY A 319 -0.02 7.26 -38.59
N LYS A 320 0.08 6.27 -39.49
CA LYS A 320 0.95 5.10 -39.30
C LYS A 320 2.44 5.45 -39.31
N THR A 321 2.86 6.47 -40.05
CA THR A 321 4.26 6.94 -40.03
C THR A 321 4.62 7.51 -38.66
N GLY A 322 3.71 8.25 -38.02
CA GLY A 322 3.89 8.73 -36.66
C GLY A 322 4.05 7.60 -35.65
N VAL A 323 3.21 6.56 -35.75
CA VAL A 323 3.33 5.35 -34.90
C VAL A 323 4.67 4.65 -35.13
N LEU A 324 5.12 4.52 -36.38
CA LEU A 324 6.42 3.95 -36.71
C LEU A 324 7.58 4.73 -36.06
N ASP A 325 7.66 6.04 -36.29
CA ASP A 325 8.71 6.90 -35.71
C ASP A 325 8.72 6.83 -34.17
N SER A 326 7.53 6.83 -33.56
CA SER A 326 7.36 6.66 -32.11
C SER A 326 7.86 5.31 -31.59
N LEU A 327 7.48 4.19 -32.21
CA LEU A 327 7.90 2.85 -31.74
C LEU A 327 9.39 2.59 -31.98
N LEU A 328 9.93 3.09 -33.10
CA LEU A 328 11.37 3.06 -33.35
C LEU A 328 12.15 3.84 -32.29
N TYR A 329 11.66 5.03 -31.91
CA TYR A 329 12.31 5.80 -30.85
C TYR A 329 12.14 5.16 -29.48
N ALA A 330 10.96 4.59 -29.18
CA ALA A 330 10.71 3.86 -27.94
C ALA A 330 11.69 2.69 -27.77
N TYR A 331 12.03 1.99 -28.85
CA TYR A 331 13.05 0.93 -28.86
C TYR A 331 14.43 1.46 -28.50
N VAL A 332 14.90 2.48 -29.23
CA VAL A 332 16.25 3.04 -29.04
C VAL A 332 16.41 3.65 -27.64
N ALA A 333 15.42 4.42 -27.20
CA ALA A 333 15.43 5.09 -25.90
C ALA A 333 15.05 4.15 -24.74
N LYS A 334 14.63 2.91 -25.01
CA LYS A 334 14.02 1.99 -24.03
C LYS A 334 12.90 2.65 -23.22
N ALA A 335 12.10 3.46 -23.91
CA ALA A 335 11.10 4.32 -23.32
C ALA A 335 9.71 3.67 -23.38
N PRO A 336 8.88 3.83 -22.35
CA PRO A 336 7.49 3.38 -22.41
C PRO A 336 6.66 4.22 -23.39
N VAL A 337 5.54 3.63 -23.82
CA VAL A 337 4.60 4.24 -24.76
C VAL A 337 3.31 4.60 -24.04
N LEU A 338 2.87 5.86 -24.13
CA LEU A 338 1.55 6.33 -23.68
C LEU A 338 0.63 6.49 -24.88
N THR A 339 -0.47 5.74 -24.92
CA THR A 339 -1.44 5.77 -26.03
C THR A 339 -2.87 5.64 -25.53
N ASP A 340 -3.84 6.13 -26.29
CA ASP A 340 -5.29 5.90 -26.14
C ASP A 340 -5.81 4.85 -27.15
N ARG A 341 -4.94 4.40 -28.06
CA ARG A 341 -5.27 3.48 -29.15
C ARG A 341 -4.99 2.03 -28.77
N LYS A 342 -6.06 1.23 -28.70
CA LYS A 342 -5.99 -0.21 -28.36
C LYS A 342 -5.15 -1.03 -29.34
N ASP A 343 -5.21 -0.71 -30.64
CA ASP A 343 -4.44 -1.40 -31.68
C ASP A 343 -2.93 -1.15 -31.52
N VAL A 344 -2.54 0.09 -31.24
CA VAL A 344 -1.14 0.46 -30.97
C VAL A 344 -0.66 -0.17 -29.67
N ALA A 345 -1.49 -0.17 -28.63
CA ALA A 345 -1.13 -0.76 -27.34
C ALA A 345 -0.89 -2.27 -27.44
N LYS A 346 -1.74 -2.99 -28.18
CA LYS A 346 -1.57 -4.41 -28.45
C LYS A 346 -0.27 -4.66 -29.22
N LEU A 347 -0.06 -3.91 -30.31
CA LEU A 347 1.13 -4.03 -31.14
C LEU A 347 2.41 -3.84 -30.32
N ALA A 348 2.51 -2.73 -29.58
CA ALA A 348 3.68 -2.42 -28.79
C ALA A 348 3.88 -3.41 -27.62
N GLY A 349 2.79 -3.87 -27.00
CA GLY A 349 2.85 -4.89 -25.96
C GLY A 349 3.40 -6.24 -26.46
N GLU A 350 2.99 -6.69 -27.66
CA GLU A 350 3.52 -7.90 -28.31
C GLU A 350 5.03 -7.80 -28.62
N MET A 351 5.53 -6.58 -28.84
CA MET A 351 6.96 -6.30 -29.04
C MET A 351 7.75 -6.12 -27.73
N GLY A 352 7.11 -6.31 -26.57
CA GLY A 352 7.77 -6.23 -25.27
C GLY A 352 7.94 -4.82 -24.71
N PHE A 353 7.32 -3.79 -25.31
CA PHE A 353 7.31 -2.46 -24.73
C PHE A 353 6.44 -2.40 -23.47
N THR A 354 6.83 -1.56 -22.51
CA THR A 354 5.92 -1.12 -21.46
C THR A 354 4.96 -0.09 -22.06
N VAL A 355 3.66 -0.36 -21.99
CA VAL A 355 2.62 0.46 -22.61
C VAL A 355 1.64 0.93 -21.55
N PHE A 356 1.34 2.22 -21.56
CA PHE A 356 0.29 2.85 -20.79
C PHE A 356 -0.87 3.18 -21.72
N LEU A 357 -1.96 2.42 -21.60
CA LEU A 357 -3.16 2.59 -22.42
C LEU A 357 -4.20 3.40 -21.67
N LEU A 358 -4.50 4.63 -22.09
CA LEU A 358 -5.62 5.43 -21.60
C LEU A 358 -6.94 4.75 -21.99
N SER A 359 -7.45 3.86 -21.14
CA SER A 359 -8.65 3.06 -21.43
C SER A 359 -9.88 3.48 -20.63
N GLY A 360 -9.69 4.21 -19.52
CA GLY A 360 -10.78 4.57 -18.60
C GLY A 360 -11.31 3.40 -17.77
N GLU A 361 -10.81 2.18 -17.98
CA GLU A 361 -11.24 0.96 -17.28
C GLU A 361 -10.08 0.26 -16.58
N ALA A 362 -10.23 0.01 -15.27
CA ALA A 362 -9.23 -0.69 -14.47
C ALA A 362 -9.36 -2.21 -14.67
N THR A 363 -8.67 -2.77 -15.66
CA THR A 363 -8.68 -4.21 -15.97
C THR A 363 -7.26 -4.78 -16.08
N GLY A 364 -7.07 -6.04 -15.67
CA GLY A 364 -5.77 -6.71 -15.72
C GLY A 364 -4.69 -5.94 -14.96
N ASN A 365 -3.60 -5.59 -15.66
CA ASN A 365 -2.65 -4.61 -15.15
C ASN A 365 -3.23 -3.21 -15.36
N PHE A 366 -3.33 -2.42 -14.29
CA PHE A 366 -3.90 -1.08 -14.38
C PHE A 366 -3.19 -0.06 -13.50
N LEU A 367 -3.33 1.21 -13.87
CA LEU A 367 -2.92 2.38 -13.11
C LEU A 367 -4.14 3.30 -12.98
N ILE A 368 -4.59 3.57 -11.76
CA ILE A 368 -5.74 4.44 -11.51
C ILE A 368 -5.35 5.62 -10.64
N THR A 369 -5.92 6.79 -10.91
CA THR A 369 -5.74 8.01 -10.11
C THR A 369 -7.04 8.38 -9.41
N GLY A 370 -6.97 8.76 -8.14
CA GLY A 370 -8.15 9.10 -7.35
C GLY A 370 -8.63 10.55 -7.51
N PRO A 371 -9.87 10.87 -7.09
CA PRO A 371 -10.74 10.00 -6.29
C PRO A 371 -11.42 8.90 -7.12
N ALA A 372 -11.26 7.64 -6.72
CA ALA A 372 -11.83 6.50 -7.43
C ALA A 372 -12.06 5.28 -6.51
N VAL A 373 -12.97 4.39 -6.92
CA VAL A 373 -13.17 3.10 -6.26
C VAL A 373 -12.93 1.99 -7.28
N VAL A 374 -11.97 1.11 -6.99
CA VAL A 374 -11.66 -0.07 -7.81
C VAL A 374 -12.24 -1.31 -7.16
N ARG A 375 -12.85 -2.18 -7.96
CA ARG A 375 -13.27 -3.51 -7.53
C ARG A 375 -12.28 -4.54 -8.01
N LEU A 376 -11.59 -5.18 -7.06
CA LEU A 376 -10.73 -6.33 -7.29
C LEU A 376 -11.44 -7.62 -6.81
N PRO A 377 -10.98 -8.81 -7.24
CA PRO A 377 -11.50 -10.07 -6.72
C PRO A 377 -11.43 -10.17 -5.18
N GLU A 378 -10.43 -9.54 -4.57
CA GLU A 378 -10.19 -9.53 -3.12
C GLU A 378 -11.07 -8.51 -2.37
N GLY A 379 -11.70 -7.57 -3.06
CA GLY A 379 -12.57 -6.55 -2.48
C GLY A 379 -12.51 -5.20 -3.20
N SER A 380 -13.17 -4.20 -2.63
CA SER A 380 -13.13 -2.82 -3.14
C SER A 380 -12.02 -2.01 -2.48
N LEU A 381 -11.29 -1.26 -3.30
CA LEU A 381 -10.25 -0.32 -2.89
C LEU A 381 -10.67 1.12 -3.20
N GLU A 382 -10.47 2.00 -2.23
CA GLU A 382 -10.67 3.44 -2.39
C GLU A 382 -9.31 4.12 -2.60
N VAL A 383 -9.23 4.95 -3.63
CA VAL A 383 -8.08 5.81 -3.94
C VAL A 383 -8.46 7.24 -3.63
N GLY A 384 -7.69 7.90 -2.75
CA GLY A 384 -7.95 9.28 -2.34
C GLY A 384 -7.68 10.30 -3.45
N PRO A 385 -8.21 11.53 -3.34
CA PRO A 385 -7.89 12.61 -4.25
C PRO A 385 -6.37 12.86 -4.32
N GLY A 386 -5.81 12.90 -5.53
CA GLY A 386 -4.37 13.09 -5.74
C GLY A 386 -3.51 11.87 -5.41
N GLY A 387 -4.13 10.74 -5.03
CA GLY A 387 -3.47 9.45 -4.92
C GLY A 387 -3.52 8.67 -6.23
N TYR A 388 -2.67 7.64 -6.34
CA TYR A 388 -2.76 6.65 -7.42
C TYR A 388 -2.49 5.24 -6.89
N LEU A 389 -3.04 4.24 -7.58
CA LEU A 389 -2.74 2.83 -7.39
C LEU A 389 -2.32 2.19 -8.71
N LEU A 390 -1.28 1.36 -8.66
CA LEU A 390 -0.79 0.52 -9.74
C LEU A 390 -1.00 -0.94 -9.34
N HIS A 391 -1.73 -1.69 -10.14
CA HIS A 391 -1.86 -3.14 -10.02
C HIS A 391 -1.12 -3.82 -11.16
N VAL A 392 -0.06 -4.56 -10.86
CA VAL A 392 0.73 -5.30 -11.86
C VAL A 392 1.11 -6.65 -11.29
N GLY A 393 0.82 -7.73 -12.02
CA GLY A 393 1.22 -9.09 -11.63
C GLY A 393 0.62 -9.57 -10.31
N GLY A 394 -0.56 -9.05 -9.91
CA GLY A 394 -1.22 -9.39 -8.64
C GLY A 394 -0.72 -8.58 -7.43
N LEU A 395 0.24 -7.68 -7.62
CA LEU A 395 0.76 -6.79 -6.59
C LEU A 395 0.16 -5.39 -6.72
N ILE A 396 0.07 -4.68 -5.60
CA ILE A 396 -0.45 -3.31 -5.56
C ILE A 396 0.63 -2.36 -5.06
N TYR A 397 0.88 -1.35 -5.86
CA TYR A 397 1.75 -0.22 -5.56
C TYR A 397 0.93 1.06 -5.56
N GLY A 398 1.48 2.13 -5.01
CA GLY A 398 0.78 3.41 -4.97
C GLY A 398 1.55 4.51 -4.29
N GLY A 399 0.94 5.68 -4.31
CA GLY A 399 1.48 6.88 -3.68
C GLY A 399 0.63 8.10 -4.00
N LEU A 400 1.21 9.26 -3.70
CA LEU A 400 0.63 10.57 -4.03
C LEU A 400 1.25 11.07 -5.34
N ILE A 401 0.46 11.78 -6.16
CA ILE A 401 0.84 12.31 -7.48
C ILE A 401 1.67 13.58 -7.37
#